data_AF-A0A2E1IF26-F1
#
_entry.id   AF-A0A2E1IF26-F1
#
_cell.length_a   1.000
_cell.length_b   1.000
_cell.length_c   1.000
_cell.angle_alpha   90.00
_cell.angle_beta   90.00
_cell.angle_gamma   90.00
#
_symmetry.space_group_name_H-M   'P 1'
#
loop_
_entity.id
_entity.type
_entity.pdbx_description
1 polymer ?
#
loop_
_entity_poly.entity_id
_entity_poly.type
_entity_poly.pdbx_seq_one_letter_code
_entity_poly.pdbx_strand_id
1 'polypeptide(L)'
;MYQNDFEKTEVGEVPDDFLVLDGGFEVKAEDGEKFLELPGAPLDAFGFMFGPSARHGNEISARMFGTKKGRRYPVFGLALNGVSGFRLQVVPAKRSVELLKGKDIVAKTDFRWNGDSWLRLSLDVQQTGDAEWTISGRVWEDGKKAPAKPTITHKETKEPRNGKPSIWGSPYSGTPIRYDDIVVKKLAK
;
A
#
# COMPACT_ATOMS: atom_id res chain seq x y z
N MET A 1 5.89 -11.84 -13.04
CA MET A 1 4.99 -11.43 -11.95
C MET A 1 5.76 -11.58 -10.66
N TYR A 2 5.57 -10.68 -9.70
CA TYR A 2 6.16 -10.77 -8.36
C TYR A 2 5.04 -11.03 -7.36
N GLN A 3 5.26 -11.94 -6.41
CA GLN A 3 4.31 -12.26 -5.36
C GLN A 3 5.04 -12.59 -4.06
N ASN A 4 4.47 -12.18 -2.92
CA ASN A 4 4.92 -12.59 -1.60
C ASN A 4 3.72 -12.66 -0.64
N ASP A 5 3.47 -13.85 -0.12
CA ASP A 5 2.45 -14.24 0.87
C ASP A 5 3.08 -14.62 2.22
N PHE A 6 4.38 -14.34 2.39
CA PHE A 6 5.17 -14.58 3.60
C PHE A 6 5.33 -16.03 4.07
N GLU A 7 4.67 -17.00 3.44
CA GLU A 7 4.70 -18.43 3.81
C GLU A 7 6.13 -19.00 3.82
N LYS A 8 6.97 -18.53 2.90
CA LYS A 8 8.37 -18.95 2.75
C LYS A 8 9.36 -18.23 3.66
N THR A 9 8.92 -17.22 4.41
CA THR A 9 9.79 -16.43 5.30
C THR A 9 9.65 -16.97 6.73
N GLU A 10 10.76 -17.02 7.47
CA GLU A 10 10.74 -17.44 8.86
C GLU A 10 10.05 -16.40 9.75
N VAL A 11 9.41 -16.86 10.83
CA VAL A 11 8.78 -15.96 11.80
C VAL A 11 9.86 -15.17 12.53
N GLY A 12 9.69 -13.86 12.65
CA GLY A 12 10.68 -12.94 13.21
C GLY A 12 11.61 -12.34 12.16
N GLU A 13 11.52 -12.76 10.90
CA GLU A 13 12.35 -12.25 9.81
C GLU A 13 11.58 -11.37 8.83
N VAL A 14 12.30 -10.74 7.90
CA VAL A 14 11.76 -10.00 6.76
C VAL A 14 12.25 -10.72 5.50
N PRO A 15 11.44 -10.82 4.43
CA PRO A 15 11.91 -11.43 3.18
C PRO A 15 13.21 -10.78 2.67
N ASP A 16 14.18 -11.60 2.24
CA ASP A 16 15.51 -11.15 1.81
C ASP A 16 15.51 -10.11 0.68
N ASP A 17 14.45 -10.11 -0.14
CA ASP A 17 14.33 -9.21 -1.28
C ASP A 17 13.67 -7.86 -0.93
N PHE A 18 13.33 -7.65 0.34
CA PHE A 18 12.79 -6.40 0.84
C PHE A 18 13.92 -5.45 1.24
N LEU A 19 13.79 -4.20 0.85
CA LEU A 19 14.55 -3.09 1.38
C LEU A 19 13.70 -2.36 2.41
N VAL A 20 13.92 -2.62 3.69
CA VAL A 20 13.29 -1.85 4.78
C VAL A 20 13.91 -0.46 4.81
N LEU A 21 13.08 0.58 4.72
CA LEU A 21 13.52 1.98 4.78
C LEU A 21 13.67 2.42 6.23
N ASP A 22 12.69 2.06 7.06
CA ASP A 22 12.65 2.22 8.51
C ASP A 22 11.50 1.37 9.06
N GLY A 23 11.51 1.09 10.36
CA GLY A 23 10.49 0.32 11.08
C GLY A 23 10.90 -1.12 11.37
N GLY A 24 10.45 -1.65 12.53
CA GLY A 24 10.73 -3.01 12.97
C GLY A 24 9.79 -4.05 12.34
N PHE A 25 9.77 -4.14 11.01
CA PHE A 25 8.95 -5.14 10.33
C PHE A 25 9.43 -6.55 10.63
N GLU A 26 8.50 -7.48 10.84
CA GLU A 26 8.80 -8.91 11.02
C GLU A 26 7.61 -9.76 10.57
N VAL A 27 7.89 -10.96 10.06
CA VAL A 27 6.85 -11.94 9.76
C VAL A 27 6.33 -12.53 11.07
N LYS A 28 5.02 -12.49 11.26
CA LYS A 28 4.29 -13.10 12.38
C LYS A 28 3.39 -14.21 11.85
N ALA A 29 2.93 -15.08 12.75
CA ALA A 29 1.94 -16.10 12.45
C ALA A 29 0.79 -16.02 13.48
N GLU A 30 -0.45 -16.04 13.00
CA GLU A 30 -1.67 -16.08 13.82
C GLU A 30 -2.70 -16.94 13.10
N ASP A 31 -3.41 -17.81 13.82
CA ASP A 31 -4.46 -18.69 13.28
C ASP A 31 -4.04 -19.53 12.06
N GLY A 32 -2.74 -19.85 11.94
CA GLY A 32 -2.19 -20.67 10.86
C GLY A 32 -1.79 -19.90 9.60
N GLU A 33 -1.92 -18.57 9.59
CA GLU A 33 -1.54 -17.71 8.46
C GLU A 33 -0.30 -16.87 8.83
N LYS A 34 0.63 -16.68 7.89
CA LYS A 34 1.74 -15.73 8.06
C LYS A 34 1.41 -14.37 7.43
N PHE A 35 1.95 -13.32 8.03
CA PHE A 35 1.85 -11.95 7.52
C PHE A 35 3.04 -11.12 8.00
N LEU A 36 3.35 -10.04 7.29
CA LEU A 36 4.31 -9.06 7.79
C LEU A 36 3.62 -8.10 8.75
N GLU A 37 4.21 -7.87 9.91
CA GLU A 37 3.71 -6.94 10.93
C GLU A 37 4.64 -5.74 11.07
N LEU A 38 4.05 -4.55 11.17
CA LEU A 38 4.69 -3.34 11.68
C LEU A 38 4.21 -3.10 13.11
N PRO A 39 5.10 -2.98 14.10
CA PRO A 39 4.72 -2.79 15.49
C PRO A 39 3.96 -1.48 15.71
N GLY A 40 3.16 -1.44 16.78
CA GLY A 40 2.33 -0.29 17.13
C GLY A 40 3.07 0.95 17.64
N ALA A 41 4.39 0.87 17.79
CA ALA A 41 5.29 1.92 18.26
C ALA A 41 6.71 1.73 17.68
N PRO A 42 7.51 2.81 17.50
CA PRO A 42 7.17 4.21 17.77
C PRO A 42 6.16 4.77 16.75
N LEU A 43 5.70 6.01 16.97
CA LEU A 43 4.75 6.68 16.08
C LEU A 43 5.51 7.47 15.00
N ASP A 44 5.64 6.91 13.80
CA ASP A 44 6.24 7.57 12.64
C ASP A 44 5.63 7.03 11.33
N ALA A 45 6.24 7.33 10.17
CA ALA A 45 5.92 6.76 8.87
C ALA A 45 7.04 5.79 8.42
N PHE A 46 6.73 4.50 8.50
CA PHE A 46 7.63 3.42 8.16
C PHE A 46 7.28 2.83 6.79
N GLY A 47 8.23 2.14 6.17
CA GLY A 47 7.99 1.51 4.89
C GLY A 47 9.10 0.60 4.42
N PHE A 48 8.76 -0.22 3.44
CA PHE A 48 9.68 -1.13 2.78
C PHE A 48 9.43 -1.14 1.27
N MET A 49 10.49 -1.36 0.51
CA MET A 49 10.47 -1.49 -0.96
C MET A 49 10.72 -2.94 -1.36
N PHE A 50 10.10 -3.37 -2.45
CA PHE A 50 10.19 -4.76 -2.93
C PHE A 50 10.02 -4.81 -4.44
N GLY A 51 10.21 -5.99 -5.03
CA GLY A 51 9.91 -6.24 -6.44
C GLY A 51 10.69 -5.36 -7.45
N PRO A 52 10.31 -5.41 -8.74
CA PRO A 52 11.00 -4.71 -9.81
C PRO A 52 10.58 -3.24 -9.93
N SER A 53 11.53 -2.39 -10.36
CA SER A 53 11.23 -1.00 -10.73
C SER A 53 10.42 -0.91 -12.01
N ALA A 54 9.52 0.09 -12.08
CA ALA A 54 8.88 0.50 -13.32
C ALA A 54 8.55 2.00 -13.32
N ARG A 55 8.34 2.55 -14.52
CA ARG A 55 7.78 3.89 -14.72
C ARG A 55 6.26 3.85 -14.75
N HIS A 56 5.70 2.94 -15.53
CA HIS A 56 4.27 2.73 -15.71
C HIS A 56 4.04 1.32 -16.25
N GLY A 57 2.79 0.92 -16.42
CA GLY A 57 2.40 -0.39 -16.94
C GLY A 57 2.48 -1.50 -15.90
N ASN A 58 2.58 -1.16 -14.61
CA ASN A 58 2.49 -2.11 -13.50
C ASN A 58 1.33 -1.73 -12.57
N GLU A 59 0.71 -2.75 -11.97
CA GLU A 59 -0.15 -2.63 -10.81
C GLU A 59 0.54 -3.30 -9.61
N ILE A 60 0.46 -2.64 -8.45
CA ILE A 60 0.73 -3.22 -7.14
C ILE A 60 -0.59 -3.47 -6.41
N SER A 61 -0.69 -4.58 -5.69
CA SER A 61 -1.77 -4.81 -4.73
C SER A 61 -1.24 -5.50 -3.47
N ALA A 62 -1.94 -5.29 -2.37
CA ALA A 62 -1.74 -6.00 -1.10
C ALA A 62 -3.02 -5.94 -0.26
N ARG A 63 -3.13 -6.82 0.74
CA ARG A 63 -4.07 -6.66 1.84
C ARG A 63 -3.38 -6.04 3.06
N MET A 64 -4.12 -5.19 3.77
CA MET A 64 -3.66 -4.44 4.94
C MET A 64 -4.71 -4.52 6.05
N PHE A 65 -4.26 -4.78 7.28
CA PHE A 65 -5.09 -4.79 8.47
C PHE A 65 -4.58 -3.76 9.47
N GLY A 66 -5.50 -3.11 10.17
CA GLY A 66 -5.16 -2.30 11.32
C GLY A 66 -6.32 -2.20 12.30
N THR A 67 -5.99 -1.92 13.56
CA THR A 67 -6.96 -1.86 14.65
C THR A 67 -7.36 -0.42 14.94
N LYS A 68 -8.63 -0.21 15.30
CA LYS A 68 -9.10 1.08 15.81
C LYS A 68 -9.07 1.07 17.33
N LYS A 69 -8.53 2.13 17.94
CA LYS A 69 -8.65 2.38 19.38
C LYS A 69 -9.35 3.71 19.65
N GLY A 70 -10.65 3.67 19.96
CA GLY A 70 -11.45 4.89 20.11
C GLY A 70 -11.54 5.65 18.79
N ARG A 71 -11.10 6.92 18.72
CA ARG A 71 -11.06 7.71 17.46
C ARG A 71 -9.72 7.66 16.74
N ARG A 72 -8.83 6.76 17.17
CA ARG A 72 -7.46 6.69 16.69
C ARG A 72 -7.31 5.51 15.73
N TYR A 73 -6.65 5.77 14.62
CA TYR A 73 -6.54 4.84 13.49
C TYR A 73 -5.12 4.90 12.92
N PRO A 74 -4.58 3.77 12.44
CA PRO A 74 -3.37 3.79 11.64
C PRO A 74 -3.63 4.40 10.26
N VAL A 75 -2.55 4.82 9.59
CA VAL A 75 -2.54 5.13 8.15
C VAL A 75 -1.69 4.07 7.46
N PHE A 76 -2.14 3.56 6.32
CA PHE A 76 -1.36 2.61 5.52
C PHE A 76 -1.65 2.79 4.04
N GLY A 77 -0.71 2.34 3.21
CA GLY A 77 -0.82 2.55 1.78
C GLY A 77 0.21 1.84 0.92
N LEU A 78 -0.07 1.79 -0.38
CA LEU A 78 0.80 1.29 -1.44
C LEU A 78 1.40 2.46 -2.20
N ALA A 79 2.62 2.30 -2.69
CA ALA A 79 3.24 3.29 -3.54
C ALA A 79 3.98 2.67 -4.74
N LEU A 80 3.97 3.41 -5.85
CA LEU A 80 4.73 3.13 -7.08
C LEU A 80 5.71 4.27 -7.35
N ASN A 81 6.71 4.00 -8.19
CA ASN A 81 7.68 4.99 -8.67
C ASN A 81 8.65 5.50 -7.58
N GLY A 82 8.97 4.66 -6.60
CA GLY A 82 9.94 4.95 -5.52
C GLY A 82 9.36 5.79 -4.38
N VAL A 83 10.22 6.15 -3.41
CA VAL A 83 9.85 6.80 -2.13
C VAL A 83 9.09 8.11 -2.32
N SER A 84 9.43 8.89 -3.35
CA SER A 84 8.76 10.16 -3.69
C SER A 84 7.80 10.02 -4.88
N GLY A 85 7.39 8.81 -5.21
CA GLY A 85 6.46 8.52 -6.29
C GLY A 85 5.00 8.73 -5.87
N PHE A 86 4.10 7.96 -6.47
CA PHE A 86 2.68 8.01 -6.17
C PHE A 86 2.33 7.06 -5.04
N ARG A 87 1.60 7.55 -4.01
CA ARG A 87 1.16 6.74 -2.86
C ARG A 87 -0.35 6.82 -2.71
N LEU A 88 -1.01 5.67 -2.78
CA LEU A 88 -2.40 5.50 -2.36
C LEU A 88 -2.41 5.16 -0.87
N GLN A 89 -3.06 5.97 -0.04
CA GLN A 89 -3.17 5.70 1.39
C GLN A 89 -4.61 5.82 1.89
N VAL A 90 -4.97 4.94 2.83
CA VAL A 90 -6.21 5.03 3.60
C VAL A 90 -5.91 5.86 4.85
N VAL A 91 -6.72 6.90 5.08
CA VAL A 91 -6.58 7.81 6.23
C VAL A 91 -7.89 7.84 7.02
N PRO A 92 -8.15 6.81 7.86
CA PRO A 92 -9.47 6.60 8.44
C PRO A 92 -9.89 7.72 9.41
N ALA A 93 -8.93 8.31 10.12
CA ALA A 93 -9.18 9.46 10.99
C ALA A 93 -9.75 10.68 10.23
N LYS A 94 -9.41 10.82 8.94
CA LYS A 94 -9.96 11.83 8.03
C LYS A 94 -11.16 11.35 7.21
N ARG A 95 -11.55 10.06 7.35
CA ARG A 95 -12.58 9.40 6.54
C ARG A 95 -12.32 9.53 5.03
N SER A 96 -11.07 9.32 4.63
CA SER A 96 -10.68 9.49 3.23
C SER A 96 -9.67 8.46 2.76
N VAL A 97 -9.65 8.30 1.44
CA VAL A 97 -8.50 7.79 0.69
C VAL A 97 -7.83 8.99 0.03
N GLU A 98 -6.50 9.03 0.12
CA GLU A 98 -5.67 10.08 -0.46
C GLU A 98 -4.70 9.46 -1.47
N LEU A 99 -4.48 10.15 -2.58
CA LEU A 99 -3.41 9.87 -3.52
C LEU A 99 -2.38 10.99 -3.40
N LEU A 100 -1.14 10.64 -3.09
CA LEU A 100 -0.03 11.57 -2.89
C LEU A 100 0.98 11.43 -4.01
N LYS A 101 1.68 12.52 -4.32
CA LYS A 101 2.92 12.54 -5.10
C LYS A 101 4.02 13.10 -4.20
N GLY A 102 4.93 12.25 -3.74
CA GLY A 102 5.82 12.61 -2.63
C GLY A 102 5.03 12.93 -1.37
N LYS A 103 4.99 14.21 -0.96
CA LYS A 103 4.25 14.68 0.22
C LYS A 103 2.93 15.38 -0.13
N ASP A 104 2.72 15.72 -1.40
CA ASP A 104 1.59 16.53 -1.83
C ASP A 104 0.39 15.63 -2.11
N ILE A 105 -0.78 15.96 -1.55
CA ILE A 105 -2.04 15.27 -1.87
C ILE A 105 -2.53 15.79 -3.23
N VAL A 106 -2.49 14.93 -4.25
CA VAL A 106 -2.89 15.27 -5.63
C VAL A 106 -4.31 14.85 -5.96
N ALA A 107 -4.89 13.95 -5.18
CA ALA A 107 -6.31 13.63 -5.20
C ALA A 107 -6.77 13.14 -3.83
N LYS A 108 -8.05 13.36 -3.51
CA LYS A 108 -8.69 12.84 -2.29
C LYS A 108 -10.14 12.51 -2.56
N THR A 109 -10.64 11.44 -1.94
CA THR A 109 -12.07 11.10 -1.95
C THR A 109 -12.51 10.57 -0.59
N ASP A 110 -13.82 10.64 -0.34
CA ASP A 110 -14.41 10.11 0.89
C ASP A 110 -14.35 8.59 0.90
N PHE A 111 -13.91 8.04 2.04
CA PHE A 111 -13.84 6.61 2.27
C PHE A 111 -13.93 6.32 3.76
N ARG A 112 -14.84 5.44 4.16
CA ARG A 112 -15.01 5.07 5.56
C ARG A 112 -14.59 3.62 5.75
N TRP A 113 -13.67 3.42 6.68
CA TRP A 113 -13.29 2.12 7.21
C TRP A 113 -13.32 2.18 8.73
N ASN A 114 -13.86 1.13 9.34
CA ASN A 114 -14.15 1.12 10.77
C ASN A 114 -12.99 0.57 11.62
N GLY A 115 -11.91 0.11 11.01
CA GLY A 115 -10.86 -0.64 11.70
C GLY A 115 -11.20 -2.12 11.80
N ASP A 116 -10.26 -2.90 12.33
CA ASP A 116 -10.46 -4.29 12.76
C ASP A 116 -10.92 -5.22 11.62
N SER A 117 -10.54 -4.89 10.39
CA SER A 117 -10.80 -5.70 9.21
C SER A 117 -9.74 -5.49 8.13
N TRP A 118 -9.54 -6.50 7.30
CA TRP A 118 -8.63 -6.41 6.16
C TRP A 118 -9.24 -5.53 5.05
N LEU A 119 -8.41 -4.63 4.51
CA LEU A 119 -8.67 -3.94 3.26
C LEU A 119 -7.71 -4.48 2.20
N ARG A 120 -8.20 -4.60 0.97
CA ARG A 120 -7.35 -4.72 -0.21
C ARG A 120 -7.19 -3.36 -0.87
N LEU A 121 -5.96 -3.07 -1.25
CA LEU A 121 -5.60 -1.90 -2.02
C LEU A 121 -4.98 -2.35 -3.34
N SER A 122 -5.24 -1.61 -4.42
CA SER A 122 -4.42 -1.66 -5.63
C SER A 122 -4.10 -0.27 -6.15
N LEU A 123 -2.92 -0.13 -6.73
CA LEU A 123 -2.45 1.12 -7.34
C LEU A 123 -1.77 0.79 -8.66
N ASP A 124 -2.17 1.49 -9.71
CA ASP A 124 -1.56 1.40 -11.03
C ASP A 124 -1.21 2.79 -11.60
N VAL A 125 -0.19 2.79 -12.45
CA VAL A 125 0.21 3.94 -13.27
C VAL A 125 0.25 3.48 -14.72
N GLN A 126 -0.58 4.05 -15.57
CA GLN A 126 -0.67 3.72 -16.99
C GLN A 126 -0.41 4.95 -17.85
N GLN A 127 0.31 4.76 -18.96
CA GLN A 127 0.39 5.81 -19.98
C GLN A 127 -0.91 5.77 -20.80
N THR A 128 -1.64 6.88 -20.82
CA THR A 128 -2.96 7.01 -21.47
C THR A 128 -2.95 7.93 -22.68
N GLY A 129 -1.81 8.56 -22.98
CA GLY A 129 -1.54 9.33 -24.19
C GLY A 129 -0.03 9.55 -24.36
N ASP A 130 0.37 10.28 -25.41
CA ASP A 130 1.79 10.46 -25.76
C ASP A 130 2.62 11.03 -24.60
N ALA A 131 2.06 11.98 -23.86
CA ALA A 131 2.64 12.59 -22.66
C ALA A 131 1.63 12.70 -21.51
N GLU A 132 0.72 11.73 -21.41
CA GLU A 132 -0.28 11.67 -20.34
C GLU A 132 -0.22 10.31 -19.64
N TRP A 133 -0.23 10.34 -18.32
CA TRP A 133 -0.34 9.16 -17.47
C TRP A 133 -1.55 9.29 -16.55
N THR A 134 -2.23 8.17 -16.35
CA THR A 134 -3.31 8.05 -15.37
C THR A 134 -2.85 7.17 -14.22
N ILE A 135 -3.03 7.68 -13.00
CA ILE A 135 -2.78 6.97 -11.76
C ILE A 135 -4.14 6.56 -11.20
N SER A 136 -4.35 5.27 -10.98
CA SER A 136 -5.62 4.72 -10.51
C SER A 136 -5.42 3.94 -9.22
N GLY A 137 -6.19 4.30 -8.19
CA GLY A 137 -6.20 3.62 -6.91
C GLY A 137 -7.55 2.96 -6.64
N ARG A 138 -7.53 1.73 -6.12
CA ARG A 138 -8.71 1.00 -5.65
C ARG A 138 -8.53 0.61 -4.19
N VAL A 139 -9.60 0.72 -3.42
CA VAL A 139 -9.67 0.27 -2.02
C VAL A 139 -11.00 -0.42 -1.78
N TRP A 140 -10.98 -1.62 -1.19
CA TRP A 140 -12.18 -2.39 -0.83
C TRP A 140 -11.94 -3.30 0.35
N GLU A 141 -13.01 -3.74 1.01
CA GLU A 141 -12.94 -4.76 2.06
C GLU A 141 -12.47 -6.10 1.48
N ASP A 142 -11.57 -6.79 2.18
CA ASP A 142 -11.14 -8.12 1.77
C ASP A 142 -12.33 -9.11 1.73
N GLY A 143 -12.25 -10.09 0.84
CA GLY A 143 -13.36 -11.01 0.54
C GLY A 143 -14.52 -10.40 -0.26
N LYS A 144 -14.55 -9.08 -0.47
CA LYS A 144 -15.49 -8.44 -1.40
C LYS A 144 -14.90 -8.34 -2.80
N LYS A 145 -15.79 -8.19 -3.79
CA LYS A 145 -15.39 -7.98 -5.19
C LYS A 145 -14.70 -6.62 -5.34
N ALA A 146 -13.56 -6.59 -6.03
CA ALA A 146 -12.85 -5.35 -6.33
C ALA A 146 -13.76 -4.37 -7.10
N PRO A 147 -13.68 -3.05 -6.82
CA PRO A 147 -14.46 -2.04 -7.53
C PRO A 147 -14.14 -2.03 -9.03
N ALA A 148 -15.17 -2.05 -9.87
CA ALA A 148 -15.01 -1.99 -11.32
C ALA A 148 -14.38 -0.67 -11.79
N LYS A 149 -14.76 0.44 -11.14
CA LYS A 149 -14.15 1.77 -11.35
C LYS A 149 -13.11 2.02 -10.25
N PRO A 150 -12.00 2.71 -10.55
CA PRO A 150 -11.07 3.15 -9.52
C PRO A 150 -11.79 3.96 -8.42
N THR A 151 -11.40 3.74 -7.17
CA THR A 151 -11.85 4.55 -6.03
C THR A 151 -11.39 6.00 -6.20
N ILE A 152 -10.18 6.20 -6.74
CA ILE A 152 -9.57 7.50 -6.96
C ILE A 152 -8.72 7.48 -8.23
N THR A 153 -8.66 8.60 -8.94
CA THR A 153 -7.79 8.77 -10.11
C THR A 153 -7.08 10.11 -10.10
N HIS A 154 -5.94 10.20 -10.78
CA HIS A 154 -5.23 11.43 -11.05
C HIS A 154 -4.55 11.37 -12.41
N LYS A 155 -4.54 12.49 -13.14
CA LYS A 155 -3.83 12.64 -14.41
C LYS A 155 -2.53 13.39 -14.19
N GLU A 156 -1.47 12.92 -14.84
CA GLU A 156 -0.14 13.49 -14.78
C GLU A 156 0.40 13.70 -16.19
N THR A 157 1.11 14.81 -16.41
CA THR A 157 1.74 15.15 -17.69
C THR A 157 3.27 15.14 -17.63
N LYS A 158 3.84 14.99 -16.43
CA LYS A 158 5.26 14.73 -16.23
C LYS A 158 5.51 13.23 -16.12
N GLU A 159 6.42 12.71 -16.94
CA GLU A 159 6.76 11.29 -16.93
C GLU A 159 7.06 10.77 -15.51
N PRO A 160 6.38 9.69 -15.06
CA PRO A 160 6.65 9.07 -13.78
C PRO A 160 8.10 8.57 -13.65
N ARG A 161 8.63 8.64 -12.44
CA ARG A 161 9.98 8.17 -12.12
C ARG A 161 10.06 6.65 -12.26
N ASN A 162 11.20 6.14 -12.72
CA ASN A 162 11.47 4.71 -12.62
C ASN A 162 11.85 4.38 -11.17
N GLY A 163 11.07 3.53 -10.49
CA GLY A 163 11.37 3.16 -9.10
C GLY A 163 10.62 1.91 -8.66
N LYS A 164 11.14 1.24 -7.62
CA LYS A 164 10.48 0.07 -7.02
C LYS A 164 9.15 0.47 -6.34
N PRO A 165 8.19 -0.45 -6.28
CA PRO A 165 7.05 -0.29 -5.40
C PRO A 165 7.46 -0.26 -3.92
N SER A 166 6.57 0.25 -3.08
CA SER A 166 6.69 0.19 -1.62
C SER A 166 5.34 0.09 -0.92
N ILE A 167 5.38 -0.35 0.32
CA ILE A 167 4.28 -0.27 1.29
C ILE A 167 4.69 0.66 2.42
N TRP A 168 3.72 1.41 2.93
CA TRP A 168 3.92 2.39 3.99
C TRP A 168 2.89 2.20 5.10
N GLY A 169 3.30 2.51 6.33
CA GLY A 169 2.48 2.44 7.52
C GLY A 169 2.85 3.48 8.56
N SER A 170 1.84 4.07 9.16
CA SER A 170 1.97 4.86 10.38
C SER A 170 1.10 4.23 11.46
N PRO A 171 1.70 3.42 12.37
CA PRO A 171 0.96 2.82 13.46
C PRO A 171 0.45 3.92 14.39
N TYR A 172 -0.61 3.63 15.14
CA TYR A 172 -1.15 4.57 16.10
C TYR A 172 -1.78 3.85 17.28
N SER A 173 -1.68 4.43 18.48
CA SER A 173 -2.21 3.86 19.74
C SER A 173 -1.63 2.52 20.21
N GLY A 174 -0.42 2.15 19.77
CA GLY A 174 0.21 0.91 20.20
C GLY A 174 -0.38 -0.35 19.56
N THR A 175 -1.19 -0.22 18.50
CA THR A 175 -1.72 -1.35 17.75
C THR A 175 -0.94 -1.54 16.45
N PRO A 176 -0.56 -2.77 16.08
CA PRO A 176 0.22 -3.04 14.89
C PRO A 176 -0.57 -2.81 13.59
N ILE A 177 0.15 -2.80 12.47
CA ILE A 177 -0.40 -2.90 11.11
C ILE A 177 0.11 -4.19 10.49
N ARG A 178 -0.78 -4.97 9.87
CA ARG A 178 -0.42 -6.22 9.20
C ARG A 178 -0.54 -6.07 7.68
N TYR A 179 0.34 -6.74 6.95
CA TYR A 179 0.42 -6.70 5.48
C TYR A 179 0.56 -8.11 4.94
N ASP A 180 -0.14 -8.38 3.84
CA ASP A 180 -0.13 -9.70 3.22
C ASP A 180 -0.60 -9.66 1.75
N ASP A 181 -0.52 -10.78 1.04
CA ASP A 181 -0.88 -10.98 -0.37
C ASP A 181 -0.26 -9.92 -1.31
N ILE A 182 1.03 -9.67 -1.16
CA ILE A 182 1.72 -8.66 -1.98
C ILE A 182 1.86 -9.19 -3.40
N VAL A 183 1.40 -8.41 -4.37
CA VAL A 183 1.50 -8.73 -5.80
C VAL A 183 1.96 -7.52 -6.60
N VAL A 184 2.91 -7.73 -7.52
CA VAL A 184 3.22 -6.78 -8.59
C VAL A 184 3.08 -7.49 -9.93
N LYS A 185 2.20 -6.97 -10.78
CA LYS A 185 1.96 -7.51 -12.13
C LYS A 185 2.10 -6.43 -13.18
N LYS A 186 2.55 -6.84 -14.37
CA LYS A 186 2.46 -5.99 -15.57
C LYS A 186 1.01 -5.93 -16.00
N LEU A 187 0.56 -4.75 -16.38
CA LEU A 187 -0.72 -4.55 -17.04
C LEU A 187 -0.57 -4.94 -18.51
N ALA A 188 -1.61 -5.55 -19.07
CA ALA A 188 -1.67 -5.77 -20.50
C ALA A 188 -1.60 -4.42 -21.23
N LYS A 189 -0.88 -4.39 -22.35
CA LYS A 189 -0.87 -3.23 -23.25
C LYS A 189 -2.21 -3.08 -23.95
#